data_AF-A0A385BRY0-F1
#
_entry.id   AF-A0A385BRY0-F1
#
_cell.length_a   1.000
_cell.length_b   1.000
_cell.length_c   1.000
_cell.angle_alpha   90.00
_cell.angle_beta   90.00
_cell.angle_gamma   90.00
#
_symmetry.space_group_name_H-M   'P 1'
#
loop_
_entity.id
_entity.type
_entity.pdbx_description
1 polymer ?
#
loop_
_entity_poly.entity_id
_entity_poly.type
_entity_poly.pdbx_seq_one_letter_code
_entity_poly.pdbx_strand_id
1 'polypeptide(L)'
;MAVILQGNLFILTVAKLLEVKGGNREDEVVLFTESPVFYYKFDHPCFLFFLYKSLNLYELHTKHTYPESIAEEVKIALSHYPELAEVPIEFKFKSKIRKSTMQAQPEFWSFFCNKSNRKYKVLITTSFKIGDSIYYTKNIPSNVLIGWFGHELGHIMDYQDRSGLNLIGFGLGYLFSEKAMKRAERSADFFAVAHGMETYILATKNFILNEANFSEIYKRRMKRFYLSPEEIMILVKEREEQAKLSGQKG
;
A
#
# COMPACT_ATOMS: atom_id res chain seq x y z
N MET A 1 1.88 4.81 -41.19
CA MET A 1 0.71 5.66 -40.92
C MET A 1 -0.52 4.77 -40.93
N ALA A 2 -1.34 4.90 -39.88
CA ALA A 2 -2.65 4.30 -39.60
C ALA A 2 -2.74 2.75 -39.68
N VAL A 3 -2.74 1.92 -38.61
CA VAL A 3 -3.11 2.05 -37.18
C VAL A 3 -4.46 2.74 -36.98
N ILE A 4 -5.37 2.13 -36.23
CA ILE A 4 -6.75 2.61 -35.96
C ILE A 4 -7.76 2.34 -37.08
N LEU A 5 -7.82 1.12 -37.64
CA LEU A 5 -9.03 0.69 -38.39
C LEU A 5 -9.52 -0.72 -38.01
N GLN A 6 -8.67 -1.59 -37.49
CA GLN A 6 -9.10 -2.94 -37.06
C GLN A 6 -9.82 -2.97 -35.70
N GLY A 7 -9.63 -1.97 -34.83
CA GLY A 7 -10.29 -1.92 -33.52
C GLY A 7 -11.79 -1.59 -33.61
N ASN A 8 -12.19 -0.69 -34.51
CA ASN A 8 -13.59 -0.25 -34.62
C ASN A 8 -14.50 -1.35 -35.17
N LEU A 9 -14.00 -2.20 -36.09
CA LEU A 9 -14.78 -3.31 -36.64
C LEU A 9 -15.07 -4.38 -35.58
N PHE A 10 -14.12 -4.62 -34.67
CA PHE A 10 -14.29 -5.59 -33.58
C PHE A 10 -15.31 -5.09 -32.54
N ILE A 11 -15.26 -3.81 -32.18
CA ILE A 11 -16.18 -3.22 -31.19
C ILE A 11 -17.61 -3.11 -31.75
N LEU A 12 -17.77 -2.75 -33.03
CA LEU A 12 -19.09 -2.74 -33.68
C LEU A 12 -19.70 -4.14 -33.77
N THR A 13 -18.87 -5.17 -33.93
CA THR A 13 -19.34 -6.57 -33.95
C THR A 13 -19.88 -7.00 -32.58
N VAL A 14 -19.24 -6.57 -31.48
CA VAL A 14 -19.70 -6.87 -30.10
C VAL A 14 -20.93 -6.06 -29.71
N ALA A 15 -21.04 -4.80 -30.13
CA ALA A 15 -22.21 -3.96 -29.83
C ALA A 15 -23.49 -4.46 -30.53
N LYS A 16 -23.36 -4.98 -31.76
CA LYS A 16 -24.49 -5.57 -32.52
C LYS A 16 -24.90 -6.96 -32.01
N LEU A 17 -24.06 -7.59 -31.18
CA LEU A 17 -24.26 -8.91 -30.58
C LEU A 17 -25.22 -8.89 -29.38
N LEU A 18 -25.44 -7.72 -28.75
CA LEU A 18 -26.24 -7.59 -27.52
C LEU A 18 -27.73 -7.31 -27.77
N GLU A 19 -28.18 -7.25 -29.03
CA GLU A 19 -29.58 -6.97 -29.38
C GLU A 19 -30.42 -8.22 -29.72
N VAL A 20 -30.02 -9.41 -29.23
CA VAL A 20 -30.79 -10.64 -29.43
C VAL A 20 -31.40 -11.13 -28.11
N LYS A 21 -32.72 -11.24 -28.17
CA LYS A 21 -33.71 -11.42 -27.09
C LYS A 21 -33.49 -12.64 -26.20
N GLY A 22 -33.98 -12.48 -24.97
CA GLY A 22 -34.00 -13.50 -23.92
C GLY A 22 -34.55 -14.86 -24.33
N GLY A 23 -33.87 -15.90 -23.85
CA GLY A 23 -34.28 -17.29 -23.92
C GLY A 23 -33.50 -18.09 -22.88
N ASN A 24 -34.23 -18.84 -22.04
CA ASN A 24 -33.73 -19.59 -20.88
C ASN A 24 -32.65 -20.65 -21.24
N ARG A 25 -31.41 -20.43 -20.75
CA ARG A 25 -30.47 -21.41 -20.14
C ARG A 25 -29.11 -20.73 -19.88
N GLU A 26 -28.55 -20.88 -18.68
CA GLU A 26 -27.49 -19.99 -18.15
C GLU A 26 -26.05 -20.22 -18.63
N ASP A 27 -25.72 -21.22 -19.46
CA ASP A 27 -24.30 -21.56 -19.70
C ASP A 27 -23.84 -21.60 -21.18
N GLU A 28 -24.61 -21.07 -22.14
CA GLU A 28 -24.17 -21.02 -23.55
C GLU A 28 -24.45 -19.68 -24.23
N VAL A 29 -23.39 -19.02 -24.69
CA VAL A 29 -23.48 -17.88 -25.62
C VAL A 29 -23.29 -18.43 -27.03
N VAL A 30 -24.36 -18.50 -27.81
CA VAL A 30 -24.33 -18.93 -29.22
C VAL A 30 -24.20 -17.71 -30.12
N LEU A 31 -23.11 -17.63 -30.89
CA LEU A 31 -22.85 -16.56 -31.86
C LEU A 31 -23.15 -17.05 -33.28
N PHE A 32 -24.07 -16.36 -33.96
CA PHE A 32 -24.33 -16.61 -35.38
C PHE A 32 -23.53 -15.62 -36.24
N THR A 33 -22.68 -16.14 -37.12
CA THR A 33 -22.10 -15.39 -38.25
C THR A 33 -22.10 -16.27 -39.49
N GLU A 34 -22.26 -15.70 -40.70
CA GLU A 34 -22.30 -16.40 -41.99
C GLU A 34 -20.91 -16.90 -42.47
N SER A 35 -20.06 -17.38 -41.56
CA SER A 35 -18.73 -17.93 -41.85
C SER A 35 -18.32 -18.86 -40.69
N PRO A 36 -17.46 -19.88 -40.93
CA PRO A 36 -17.41 -21.08 -40.10
C PRO A 36 -17.20 -20.77 -38.61
N VAL A 37 -18.06 -21.36 -37.79
CA VAL A 37 -18.11 -21.16 -36.34
C VAL A 37 -16.87 -21.76 -35.69
N PHE A 38 -15.96 -20.90 -35.22
CA PHE A 38 -14.87 -21.31 -34.34
C PHE A 38 -15.35 -21.26 -32.89
N TYR A 39 -15.52 -22.44 -32.29
CA TYR A 39 -15.76 -22.54 -30.85
C TYR A 39 -14.44 -22.39 -30.10
N TYR A 40 -14.25 -21.26 -29.43
CA TYR A 40 -13.15 -21.09 -28.49
C TYR A 40 -13.64 -21.48 -27.09
N LYS A 41 -13.09 -22.59 -26.58
CA LYS A 41 -13.26 -22.97 -25.18
C LYS A 41 -12.22 -22.21 -24.35
N PHE A 42 -12.67 -21.24 -23.57
CA PHE A 42 -11.80 -20.43 -22.72
C PHE A 42 -11.72 -21.04 -21.32
N ASP A 43 -10.68 -21.82 -21.05
CA ASP A 43 -10.53 -22.58 -19.79
C ASP A 43 -9.93 -21.77 -18.62
N HIS A 44 -9.85 -20.42 -18.70
CA HIS A 44 -9.25 -19.61 -17.63
C HIS A 44 -10.05 -18.35 -17.22
N PRO A 45 -10.44 -18.23 -15.93
CA PRO A 45 -11.22 -17.10 -15.41
C PRO A 45 -10.50 -15.75 -15.49
N CYS A 46 -9.19 -15.73 -15.75
CA CYS A 46 -8.40 -14.51 -15.90
C CYS A 46 -8.68 -13.74 -17.20
N PHE A 47 -9.16 -14.40 -18.26
CA PHE A 47 -9.30 -13.76 -19.58
C PHE A 47 -10.57 -12.89 -19.68
N LEU A 48 -11.68 -13.36 -19.11
CA LEU A 48 -12.92 -12.58 -18.96
C LEU A 48 -12.71 -11.37 -18.04
N PHE A 49 -11.89 -11.53 -16.99
CA PHE A 49 -11.49 -10.43 -16.11
C PHE A 49 -10.64 -9.37 -16.85
N PHE A 50 -9.79 -9.80 -17.80
CA PHE A 50 -8.95 -8.91 -18.60
C PHE A 50 -9.77 -8.06 -19.57
N LEU A 51 -10.79 -8.64 -20.22
CA LEU A 51 -11.74 -7.94 -21.08
C LEU A 51 -12.65 -6.97 -20.29
N TYR A 52 -13.09 -7.36 -19.10
CA TYR A 52 -13.82 -6.46 -18.20
C TYR A 52 -12.95 -5.27 -17.74
N LYS A 53 -11.64 -5.49 -17.55
CA LYS A 53 -10.67 -4.44 -17.22
C LYS A 53 -10.41 -3.49 -18.38
N SER A 54 -10.33 -3.99 -19.62
CA SER A 54 -10.04 -3.15 -20.79
C SER A 54 -11.17 -2.17 -21.12
N LEU A 55 -12.42 -2.51 -20.76
CA LEU A 55 -13.58 -1.62 -20.86
C LEU A 55 -13.67 -0.57 -19.74
N ASN A 56 -13.05 -0.82 -18.57
CA ASN A 56 -13.02 0.11 -17.42
C ASN A 56 -11.84 1.11 -17.44
N LEU A 57 -11.06 1.15 -18.51
CA LEU A 57 -9.79 1.91 -18.58
C LEU A 57 -9.93 3.43 -18.77
N TYR A 58 -11.11 4.00 -18.50
CA TYR A 58 -11.39 5.44 -18.61
C TYR A 58 -11.65 6.13 -17.26
N GLU A 59 -11.43 5.48 -16.13
CA GLU A 59 -11.30 6.21 -14.86
C GLU A 59 -9.88 6.76 -14.75
N LEU A 60 -9.76 8.08 -14.52
CA LEU A 60 -8.54 8.72 -14.02
C LEU A 60 -8.17 8.05 -12.68
N HIS A 61 -7.45 6.94 -12.77
CA HIS A 61 -7.11 6.12 -11.62
C HIS A 61 -6.08 6.85 -10.76
N THR A 62 -6.55 7.61 -9.77
CA THR A 62 -5.70 8.08 -8.68
C THR A 62 -5.11 6.85 -8.00
N LYS A 63 -3.79 6.68 -8.06
CA LYS A 63 -3.08 5.55 -7.45
C LYS A 63 -3.25 5.56 -5.93
N HIS A 64 -3.26 6.75 -5.35
CA HIS A 64 -3.45 6.95 -3.93
C HIS A 64 -4.87 7.44 -3.64
N THR A 65 -5.48 6.86 -2.62
CA THR A 65 -6.78 7.33 -2.10
C THR A 65 -6.66 7.54 -0.60
N TYR A 66 -7.12 8.68 -0.10
CA TYR A 66 -7.05 9.04 1.31
C TYR A 66 -8.20 9.98 1.68
N PRO A 67 -8.69 9.97 2.94
CA PRO A 67 -9.67 10.93 3.42
C PRO A 67 -9.11 12.35 3.46
N GLU A 68 -9.97 13.33 3.16
CA GLU A 68 -9.59 14.76 3.15
C GLU A 68 -8.97 15.23 4.49
N SER A 69 -9.45 14.68 5.61
CA SER A 69 -8.99 15.07 6.95
C SER A 69 -7.53 14.74 7.26
N ILE A 70 -6.86 13.95 6.42
CA ILE A 70 -5.42 13.59 6.56
C ILE A 70 -4.66 13.83 5.26
N ALA A 71 -5.26 14.53 4.29
CA ALA A 71 -4.73 14.64 2.94
C ALA A 71 -3.36 15.31 2.93
N GLU A 72 -3.19 16.39 3.70
CA GLU A 72 -1.94 17.14 3.74
C GLU A 72 -0.80 16.31 4.36
N GLU A 73 -1.04 15.63 5.47
CA GLU A 73 -0.05 14.75 6.10
C GLU A 73 0.36 13.60 5.20
N VAL A 74 -0.62 12.98 4.52
CA VAL A 74 -0.37 11.86 3.59
C VAL A 74 0.41 12.33 2.38
N LYS A 75 0.09 13.49 1.79
CA LYS A 75 0.85 14.06 0.66
C LYS A 75 2.29 14.37 1.04
N ILE A 76 2.51 14.96 2.21
CA ILE A 76 3.87 15.24 2.69
C ILE A 76 4.62 13.91 2.84
N ALA A 77 4.06 12.92 3.54
CA ALA A 77 4.71 11.62 3.70
C ALA A 77 5.02 10.97 2.34
N LEU A 78 4.06 10.92 1.41
CA LEU A 78 4.26 10.35 0.06
C LEU A 78 5.31 11.09 -0.76
N SER A 79 5.48 12.41 -0.58
CA SER A 79 6.47 13.19 -1.32
C SER A 79 7.92 12.75 -1.04
N HIS A 80 8.16 12.07 0.08
CA HIS A 80 9.44 11.46 0.43
C HIS A 80 9.70 10.12 -0.26
N TYR A 81 8.67 9.46 -0.83
CA TYR A 81 8.76 8.13 -1.46
C TYR A 81 8.35 8.19 -2.95
N PRO A 82 9.18 8.81 -3.82
CA PRO A 82 8.88 8.89 -5.26
C PRO A 82 8.70 7.50 -5.91
N GLU A 83 9.31 6.45 -5.37
CA GLU A 83 9.18 5.05 -5.79
C GLU A 83 7.74 4.53 -5.64
N LEU A 84 6.95 5.13 -4.75
CA LEU A 84 5.57 4.74 -4.50
C LEU A 84 4.56 5.49 -5.36
N ALA A 85 4.96 6.48 -6.18
CA ALA A 85 4.05 7.34 -6.94
C ALA A 85 3.06 6.55 -7.83
N GLU A 86 3.53 5.43 -8.42
CA GLU A 86 2.72 4.57 -9.29
C GLU A 86 2.08 3.37 -8.58
N VAL A 87 2.35 3.21 -7.27
CA VAL A 87 1.87 2.11 -6.45
C VAL A 87 0.48 2.42 -5.91
N PRO A 88 -0.53 1.56 -6.13
CA PRO A 88 -1.85 1.80 -5.56
C PRO A 88 -1.87 1.64 -4.03
N ILE A 89 -2.22 2.71 -3.30
CA ILE A 89 -2.25 2.75 -1.83
C ILE A 89 -3.55 3.40 -1.36
N GLU A 90 -4.39 2.66 -0.63
CA GLU A 90 -5.60 3.17 0.01
C GLU A 90 -5.36 3.44 1.50
N PHE A 91 -5.45 4.70 1.92
CA PHE A 91 -5.47 5.08 3.33
C PHE A 91 -6.92 5.08 3.81
N LYS A 92 -7.20 4.35 4.88
CA LYS A 92 -8.58 4.14 5.35
C LYS A 92 -8.71 4.14 6.84
N PHE A 93 -9.66 4.93 7.35
CA PHE A 93 -10.07 4.85 8.74
C PHE A 93 -10.81 3.55 9.06
N LYS A 94 -10.45 2.95 10.19
CA LYS A 94 -11.09 1.76 10.75
C LYS A 94 -11.36 1.99 12.23
N SER A 95 -12.54 1.59 12.70
CA SER A 95 -12.97 1.81 14.09
C SER A 95 -12.06 1.14 15.11
N LYS A 96 -11.51 -0.05 14.78
CA LYS A 96 -10.54 -0.77 15.61
C LYS A 96 -9.49 -1.47 14.75
N ILE A 97 -8.23 -1.29 15.15
CA ILE A 97 -7.08 -2.06 14.68
C ILE A 97 -6.49 -2.76 15.91
N ARG A 98 -6.07 -4.02 15.76
CA ARG A 98 -5.59 -4.81 16.88
C ARG A 98 -4.11 -4.50 17.10
N LYS A 99 -3.77 -3.99 18.28
CA LYS A 99 -2.39 -3.78 18.78
C LYS A 99 -1.57 -2.66 18.11
N SER A 100 -2.15 -1.83 17.24
CA SER A 100 -1.46 -0.70 16.62
C SER A 100 -2.38 0.50 16.35
N THR A 101 -1.77 1.66 16.14
CA THR A 101 -2.46 2.92 15.78
C THR A 101 -2.72 3.00 14.28
N MET A 102 -1.74 2.55 13.49
CA MET A 102 -1.81 2.38 12.04
C MET A 102 -1.28 0.99 11.64
N GLN A 103 -1.60 0.55 10.42
CA GLN A 103 -1.08 -0.71 9.88
C GLN A 103 -1.11 -0.71 8.35
N ALA A 104 0.05 -0.85 7.73
CA ALA A 104 0.21 -1.16 6.33
C ALA A 104 0.01 -2.66 6.08
N GLN A 105 -0.68 -3.00 4.99
CA GLN A 105 -0.83 -4.37 4.54
C GLN A 105 -1.06 -4.44 3.03
N PRO A 106 -0.56 -5.47 2.34
CA PRO A 106 -1.00 -5.78 0.99
C PRO A 106 -2.49 -6.16 0.98
N GLU A 107 -3.19 -5.88 -0.12
CA GLU A 107 -4.54 -6.43 -0.31
C GLU A 107 -4.51 -7.96 -0.44
N PHE A 108 -5.56 -8.64 0.02
CA PHE A 108 -5.61 -10.11 0.11
C PHE A 108 -5.35 -10.83 -1.22
N TRP A 109 -5.72 -10.23 -2.35
CA TRP A 109 -5.45 -10.80 -3.69
C TRP A 109 -4.10 -10.35 -4.28
N SER A 110 -3.43 -9.37 -3.68
CA SER A 110 -2.14 -8.86 -4.16
C SER A 110 -1.01 -9.88 -4.04
N PHE A 111 -1.10 -10.88 -3.15
CA PHE A 111 -0.08 -11.92 -3.02
C PHE A 111 0.03 -12.82 -4.26
N PHE A 112 -1.06 -12.96 -5.02
CA PHE A 112 -1.14 -13.78 -6.23
C PHE A 112 -0.94 -12.97 -7.52
N CYS A 113 -0.78 -11.65 -7.40
CA CYS A 113 -0.52 -10.76 -8.53
C CYS A 113 0.99 -10.53 -8.74
N ASN A 114 1.37 -10.20 -9.97
CA ASN A 114 2.71 -9.67 -10.27
C ASN A 114 3.01 -8.45 -9.39
N LYS A 115 4.28 -8.28 -9.00
CA LYS A 115 4.73 -7.18 -8.12
C LYS A 115 4.17 -5.81 -8.54
N SER A 116 4.19 -5.51 -9.85
CA SER A 116 3.70 -4.26 -10.44
C SER A 116 2.19 -4.01 -10.32
N ASN A 117 1.40 -5.04 -10.00
CA ASN A 117 -0.06 -4.93 -9.87
C ASN A 117 -0.52 -4.98 -8.39
N ARG A 118 0.42 -5.02 -7.44
CA ARG A 118 0.07 -5.10 -6.02
C ARG A 118 -0.53 -3.79 -5.54
N LYS A 119 -1.62 -3.94 -4.81
CA LYS A 119 -2.29 -2.86 -4.08
C LYS A 119 -2.06 -3.01 -2.60
N TYR A 120 -2.02 -1.89 -1.90
CA TYR A 120 -1.77 -1.81 -0.47
C TYR A 120 -2.85 -0.98 0.22
N LYS A 121 -3.06 -1.24 1.51
CA LYS A 121 -3.88 -0.40 2.38
C LYS A 121 -3.07 0.04 3.58
N VAL A 122 -3.24 1.29 3.97
CA VAL A 122 -2.80 1.82 5.27
C VAL A 122 -4.06 2.03 6.11
N LEU A 123 -4.26 1.16 7.10
CA LEU A 123 -5.40 1.23 8.00
C LEU A 123 -5.06 2.15 9.16
N ILE A 124 -5.96 3.06 9.49
CA ILE A 124 -5.76 4.09 10.51
C ILE A 124 -6.88 3.97 11.55
N THR A 125 -6.55 3.82 12.82
CA THR A 125 -7.58 3.89 13.87
C THR A 125 -8.17 5.30 13.93
N THR A 126 -9.50 5.44 14.07
CA THR A 126 -10.13 6.75 14.27
C THR A 126 -9.82 7.32 15.65
N SER A 127 -9.64 6.42 16.62
CA SER A 127 -9.32 6.75 18.00
C SER A 127 -8.60 5.59 18.67
N PHE A 128 -7.74 5.89 19.63
CA PHE A 128 -7.04 4.90 20.43
C PHE A 128 -6.98 5.36 21.89
N LYS A 129 -6.87 4.41 22.81
CA LYS A 129 -6.77 4.70 24.25
C LYS A 129 -5.31 4.89 24.65
N ILE A 130 -5.03 5.98 25.34
CA ILE A 130 -3.74 6.29 25.96
C ILE A 130 -4.04 6.49 27.45
N GLY A 131 -3.62 5.55 28.29
CA GLY A 131 -4.07 5.50 29.69
C GLY A 131 -5.60 5.38 29.77
N ASP A 132 -6.22 6.26 30.55
CA ASP A 132 -7.69 6.33 30.69
C ASP A 132 -8.36 7.27 29.66
N SER A 133 -7.58 7.93 28.82
CA SER A 133 -8.06 8.93 27.85
C SER A 133 -8.21 8.36 26.44
N ILE A 134 -9.24 8.80 25.72
CA ILE A 134 -9.45 8.49 24.30
C ILE A 134 -8.83 9.62 23.47
N TYR A 135 -7.85 9.27 22.64
CA TYR A 135 -7.25 10.17 21.68
C TYR A 135 -7.84 9.91 20.31
N TYR A 136 -8.21 10.99 19.62
CA TYR A 136 -8.64 10.93 18.23
C TYR A 136 -7.46 11.25 17.34
N THR A 137 -7.30 10.49 16.25
CA THR A 137 -6.18 10.65 15.33
C THR A 137 -6.11 12.06 14.74
N LYS A 138 -7.27 12.71 14.55
CA LYS A 138 -7.37 14.13 14.14
C LYS A 138 -6.77 15.15 15.11
N ASN A 139 -6.53 14.78 16.38
CA ASN A 139 -6.00 15.67 17.40
C ASN A 139 -4.49 15.45 17.64
N ILE A 140 -3.88 14.54 16.88
CA ILE A 140 -2.44 14.28 16.97
C ILE A 140 -1.69 15.37 16.20
N PRO A 141 -0.55 15.86 16.71
CA PRO A 141 0.26 16.84 15.99
C PRO A 141 0.59 16.38 14.57
N SER A 142 0.49 17.29 13.59
CA SER A 142 0.63 16.96 12.17
C SER A 142 1.99 16.32 11.85
N ASN A 143 3.09 16.81 12.45
CA ASN A 143 4.42 16.22 12.32
C ASN A 143 4.50 14.76 12.82
N VAL A 144 3.77 14.43 13.89
CA VAL A 144 3.69 13.06 14.44
C VAL A 144 2.91 12.14 13.50
N LEU A 145 1.81 12.65 12.91
CA LEU A 145 1.03 11.91 11.91
C LEU A 145 1.84 11.65 10.64
N ILE A 146 2.56 12.65 10.13
CA ILE A 146 3.47 12.50 8.99
C ILE A 146 4.52 11.41 9.29
N GLY A 147 5.09 11.39 10.50
CA GLY A 147 6.03 10.36 10.92
C GLY A 147 5.42 8.96 10.99
N TRP A 148 4.18 8.81 11.47
CA TRP A 148 3.47 7.53 11.40
C TRP A 148 3.22 7.10 9.96
N PHE A 149 2.78 7.99 9.07
CA PHE A 149 2.61 7.65 7.66
C PHE A 149 3.92 7.26 6.99
N GLY A 150 5.01 7.96 7.26
CA GLY A 150 6.35 7.57 6.77
C GLY A 150 6.75 6.18 7.22
N HIS A 151 6.51 5.82 8.49
CA HIS A 151 6.77 4.46 8.97
C HIS A 151 5.93 3.41 8.20
N GLU A 152 4.63 3.66 8.01
CA GLU A 152 3.75 2.74 7.25
C GLU A 152 4.14 2.64 5.77
N LEU A 153 4.59 3.73 5.15
CA LEU A 153 5.15 3.72 3.79
C LEU A 153 6.47 2.95 3.74
N GLY A 154 7.29 3.02 4.79
CA GLY A 154 8.50 2.19 4.95
C GLY A 154 8.20 0.69 4.96
N HIS A 155 7.07 0.27 5.56
CA HIS A 155 6.58 -1.10 5.41
C HIS A 155 6.21 -1.44 3.96
N ILE A 156 5.54 -0.53 3.25
CA ILE A 156 5.17 -0.76 1.83
C ILE A 156 6.42 -0.89 0.97
N MET A 157 7.46 -0.09 1.21
CA MET A 157 8.78 -0.23 0.55
C MET A 157 9.34 -1.65 0.75
N ASP A 158 9.39 -2.13 1.99
CA ASP A 158 9.83 -3.51 2.28
C ASP A 158 8.97 -4.57 1.57
N TYR A 159 7.66 -4.34 1.42
CA TYR A 159 6.78 -5.28 0.74
C TYR A 159 7.00 -5.34 -0.78
N GLN A 160 7.42 -4.24 -1.42
CA GLN A 160 7.70 -4.18 -2.85
C GLN A 160 8.88 -5.08 -3.25
N ASP A 161 9.88 -5.14 -2.39
CA ASP A 161 11.09 -5.94 -2.64
C ASP A 161 10.83 -7.46 -2.52
N ARG A 162 9.75 -7.86 -1.84
CA ARG A 162 9.45 -9.27 -1.55
C ARG A 162 8.71 -10.00 -2.67
N SER A 163 9.06 -11.27 -2.93
CA SER A 163 8.22 -12.16 -3.74
C SER A 163 6.92 -12.53 -3.02
N GLY A 164 5.90 -13.02 -3.72
CA GLY A 164 4.59 -13.32 -3.13
C GLY A 164 4.68 -14.35 -1.98
N LEU A 165 5.38 -15.46 -2.21
CA LEU A 165 5.64 -16.48 -1.19
C LEU A 165 6.47 -15.94 -0.01
N ASN A 166 7.47 -15.09 -0.29
CA ASN A 166 8.25 -14.46 0.78
C ASN A 166 7.40 -13.51 1.62
N LEU A 167 6.47 -12.76 1.01
CA LEU A 167 5.58 -11.85 1.70
C LEU A 167 4.58 -12.60 2.60
N ILE A 168 4.09 -13.76 2.17
CA ILE A 168 3.28 -14.66 3.03
C ILE A 168 4.10 -15.14 4.22
N GLY A 169 5.31 -15.67 3.98
CA GLY A 169 6.20 -16.12 5.04
C GLY A 169 6.60 -15.01 6.01
N PHE A 170 6.80 -13.79 5.49
CA PHE A 170 7.04 -12.58 6.26
C PHE A 170 5.85 -12.26 7.16
N GLY A 171 4.63 -12.26 6.63
CA GLY A 171 3.40 -12.01 7.40
C GLY A 171 3.19 -13.03 8.52
N LEU A 172 3.40 -14.33 8.23
CA LEU A 172 3.36 -15.38 9.26
C LEU A 172 4.45 -15.17 10.32
N GLY A 173 5.68 -14.87 9.90
CA GLY A 173 6.79 -14.56 10.81
C GLY A 173 6.46 -13.40 11.72
N TYR A 174 5.91 -12.31 11.18
CA TYR A 174 5.50 -11.13 11.93
C TYR A 174 4.48 -11.46 13.03
N LEU A 175 3.52 -12.35 12.74
CA LEU A 175 2.48 -12.75 13.71
C LEU A 175 2.98 -13.68 14.81
N PHE A 176 3.93 -14.58 14.50
CA PHE A 176 4.33 -15.67 15.39
C PHE A 176 5.76 -15.56 15.96
N SER A 177 6.58 -14.62 15.49
CA SER A 177 7.98 -14.47 15.92
C SER A 177 8.32 -13.04 16.31
N GLU A 178 8.67 -12.82 17.58
CA GLU A 178 9.12 -11.52 18.08
C GLU A 178 10.38 -11.01 17.36
N LYS A 179 11.28 -11.92 16.95
CA LYS A 179 12.48 -11.57 16.16
C LYS A 179 12.09 -11.09 14.76
N ALA A 180 11.11 -11.73 14.12
CA ALA A 180 10.63 -11.29 12.81
C ALA A 180 9.89 -9.95 12.90
N MET A 181 9.02 -9.79 13.91
CA MET A 181 8.35 -8.51 14.19
C MET A 181 9.38 -7.40 14.43
N LYS A 182 10.39 -7.61 15.30
CA LYS A 182 11.47 -6.64 15.52
C LYS A 182 12.19 -6.24 14.23
N ARG A 183 12.48 -7.21 13.34
CA ARG A 183 13.12 -6.92 12.05
C ARG A 183 12.22 -6.10 11.15
N ALA A 184 10.93 -6.41 11.09
CA ALA A 184 9.96 -5.67 10.28
C ALA A 184 9.83 -4.21 10.73
N GLU A 185 9.62 -3.96 12.03
CA GLU A 185 9.49 -2.60 12.58
C GLU A 185 10.77 -1.77 12.35
N ARG A 186 11.95 -2.37 12.56
CA ARG A 186 13.23 -1.69 12.33
C ARG A 186 13.49 -1.45 10.84
N SER A 187 13.03 -2.34 9.96
CA SER A 187 13.13 -2.15 8.51
C SER A 187 12.27 -0.96 8.06
N ALA A 188 11.07 -0.80 8.63
CA ALA A 188 10.22 0.35 8.33
C ALA A 188 10.86 1.67 8.78
N ASP A 189 11.38 1.73 10.01
CA ASP A 189 12.12 2.92 10.48
C ASP A 189 13.37 3.19 9.60
N PHE A 190 14.10 2.15 9.18
CA PHE A 190 15.23 2.29 8.27
C PHE A 190 14.82 2.90 6.93
N PHE A 191 13.77 2.37 6.28
CA PHE A 191 13.26 2.95 5.04
C PHE A 191 12.83 4.41 5.23
N ALA A 192 12.16 4.74 6.32
CA ALA A 192 11.79 6.13 6.59
C ALA A 192 13.00 7.06 6.68
N VAL A 193 14.03 6.68 7.44
CA VAL A 193 15.27 7.48 7.54
C VAL A 193 16.01 7.56 6.21
N ALA A 194 16.02 6.47 5.43
CA ALA A 194 16.63 6.45 4.10
C ALA A 194 15.97 7.47 3.15
N HIS A 195 14.67 7.75 3.32
CA HIS A 195 13.89 8.70 2.53
C HIS A 195 13.80 10.10 3.17
N GLY A 196 14.68 10.42 4.13
CA GLY A 196 14.76 11.77 4.70
C GLY A 196 13.65 12.11 5.70
N MET A 197 12.99 11.10 6.28
CA MET A 197 11.89 11.31 7.25
C MET A 197 12.36 11.39 8.71
N GLU A 198 13.67 11.48 8.99
CA GLU A 198 14.20 11.38 10.36
C GLU A 198 13.56 12.37 11.34
N THR A 199 13.30 13.61 10.90
CA THR A 199 12.71 14.66 11.73
C THR A 199 11.31 14.27 12.21
N TYR A 200 10.48 13.72 11.32
CA TYR A 200 9.14 13.26 11.62
C TYR A 200 9.15 11.98 12.47
N ILE A 201 10.04 11.02 12.17
CA ILE A 201 10.17 9.78 12.95
C ILE A 201 10.61 10.08 14.40
N LEU A 202 11.55 11.00 14.59
CA LEU A 202 12.00 11.44 15.90
C LEU A 202 10.88 12.17 16.65
N ALA A 203 10.12 13.04 15.97
CA ALA A 203 8.96 13.72 16.56
C ALA A 203 7.91 12.70 17.05
N THR A 204 7.60 11.68 16.24
CA THR A 204 6.69 10.60 16.62
C THR A 204 7.18 9.84 17.85
N LYS A 205 8.48 9.52 17.92
CA LYS A 205 9.05 8.82 19.08
C LYS A 205 9.05 9.68 20.33
N ASN A 206 9.36 10.97 20.22
CA ASN A 206 9.28 11.91 21.33
C ASN A 206 7.84 12.02 21.86
N PHE A 207 6.87 12.15 20.95
CA PHE A 207 5.46 12.20 21.31
C PHE A 207 5.03 10.97 22.10
N ILE A 208 5.39 9.76 21.64
CA ILE A 208 5.02 8.51 22.31
C ILE A 208 5.72 8.33 23.66
N LEU A 209 7.01 8.66 23.75
CA LEU A 209 7.81 8.41 24.95
C LEU A 209 7.61 9.46 26.03
N ASN A 210 7.46 10.73 25.65
CA ASN A 210 7.65 11.86 26.54
C ASN A 210 6.42 12.77 26.66
N GLU A 211 5.63 12.96 25.61
CA GLU A 211 4.53 13.93 25.62
C GLU A 211 3.17 13.30 25.91
N ALA A 212 2.85 12.20 25.23
CA ALA A 212 1.60 11.51 25.41
C ALA A 212 1.68 10.51 26.57
N ASN A 213 0.57 10.38 27.31
CA ASN A 213 0.48 9.55 28.51
C ASN A 213 0.35 8.04 28.20
N PHE A 214 1.11 7.54 27.21
CA PHE A 214 1.07 6.13 26.80
C PHE A 214 1.43 5.23 27.97
N SER A 215 0.74 4.08 28.04
CA SER A 215 0.99 3.12 29.12
C SER A 215 2.45 2.64 29.09
N GLU A 216 3.01 2.35 30.27
CA GLU A 216 4.38 1.86 30.35
C GLU A 216 4.57 0.54 29.57
N ILE A 217 3.52 -0.28 29.47
CA ILE A 217 3.51 -1.48 28.63
C ILE A 217 3.73 -1.10 27.15
N TYR A 218 3.04 -0.06 26.66
CA TYR A 218 3.21 0.43 25.29
C TYR A 218 4.61 1.00 25.06
N LYS A 219 5.11 1.84 25.98
CA LYS A 219 6.46 2.41 25.91
C LYS A 219 7.55 1.33 25.90
N ARG A 220 7.42 0.31 26.75
CA ARG A 220 8.33 -0.86 26.76
C ARG A 220 8.28 -1.66 25.45
N ARG A 221 7.08 -1.87 24.89
CA ARG A 221 6.93 -2.50 23.57
C ARG A 221 7.67 -1.69 22.50
N MET A 222 7.51 -0.36 22.51
CA MET A 222 8.19 0.50 21.54
C MET A 222 9.72 0.41 21.67
N LYS A 223 10.26 0.54 22.89
CA LYS A 223 11.71 0.41 23.16
C LYS A 223 12.27 -0.96 22.75
N ARG A 224 11.45 -2.02 22.79
CA ARG A 224 11.89 -3.39 22.47
C ARG A 224 12.01 -3.65 20.97
N PHE A 225 11.04 -3.16 20.19
CA PHE A 225 10.85 -3.57 18.79
C PHE A 225 11.31 -2.54 17.76
N TYR A 226 11.38 -1.25 18.11
CA TYR A 226 11.67 -0.16 17.18
C TYR A 226 13.11 0.33 17.33
N LEU A 227 13.59 1.18 16.42
CA LEU A 227 14.86 1.88 16.60
C LEU A 227 14.74 2.94 17.71
N SER A 228 15.76 3.08 18.55
CA SER A 228 15.85 4.21 19.47
C SER A 228 16.15 5.52 18.71
N PRO A 229 15.90 6.70 19.31
CA PRO A 229 16.32 7.97 18.73
C PRO A 229 17.82 8.00 18.37
N GLU A 230 18.68 7.43 19.23
CA GLU A 230 20.12 7.35 19.00
C GLU A 230 20.46 6.45 17.80
N GLU A 231 19.80 5.29 17.69
CA GLU A 231 19.96 4.41 16.53
C GLU A 231 19.54 5.09 15.22
N ILE A 232 18.50 5.92 15.25
CA ILE A 232 18.08 6.72 14.09
C ILE A 232 19.15 7.74 13.71
N MET A 233 19.74 8.44 14.68
CA MET A 233 20.81 9.40 14.41
C MET A 233 22.04 8.73 13.79
N ILE A 234 22.34 7.48 14.17
CA ILE A 234 23.40 6.69 13.53
C ILE A 234 23.05 6.45 12.04
N LEU A 235 21.82 6.01 11.74
CA LEU A 235 21.38 5.81 10.35
C LEU A 235 21.42 7.09 9.51
N VAL A 236 21.04 8.23 10.09
CA VAL A 236 21.13 9.54 9.42
C VAL A 236 22.58 9.85 9.07
N LYS A 237 23.49 9.68 10.02
CA LYS A 237 24.92 9.91 9.80
C LYS A 237 25.48 9.01 8.71
N GLU A 238 25.15 7.71 8.72
CA GLU A 238 25.56 6.76 7.68
C GLU A 238 25.05 7.19 6.29
N ARG A 239 23.78 7.60 6.18
CA ARG A 239 23.20 8.13 4.94
C ARG A 239 23.95 9.36 4.42
N GLU A 240 24.23 10.32 5.30
CA GLU A 240 24.96 11.55 4.94
C GLU A 240 26.41 11.26 4.50
N GLU A 241 27.10 10.33 5.16
CA GLU A 241 28.44 9.90 4.77
C GLU A 241 28.44 9.24 3.39
N GLN A 242 27.47 8.38 3.09
CA GLN A 242 27.31 7.78 1.76
C GLN A 242 27.02 8.82 0.67
N ALA A 243 26.20 9.83 0.97
CA ALA A 243 25.93 10.94 0.05
C ALA A 243 27.19 11.77 -0.25
N LYS A 244 28.04 12.02 0.76
CA LYS A 244 29.33 12.72 0.57
C LYS A 244 30.29 11.90 -0.31
N LEU A 245 30.38 10.59 -0.08
CA LEU A 245 31.27 9.70 -0.84
C LEU A 245 30.84 9.53 -2.30
N SER A 246 29.54 9.56 -2.59
CA SER A 246 29.01 9.48 -3.96
C SER A 246 29.17 10.81 -4.71
N GLY A 247 28.99 11.95 -4.04
CA GLY A 247 29.20 13.28 -4.62
C GLY A 247 30.65 13.63 -4.95
N GLN A 248 31.64 12.97 -4.33
CA GLN A 248 33.07 13.17 -4.63
C GLN A 248 33.58 12.37 -5.85
N LYS A 249 32.76 11.47 -6.41
CA LYS A 249 33.11 10.62 -7.55
C LYS A 249 32.51 11.08 -8.88
N GLY A 250 31.84 12.24 -8.90
CA GLY A 250 31.18 12.84 -10.06
C GLY A 250 31.96 14.00 -10.66
#